data_AF-A0A9Q3BVC1-F1
#
_entry.id   AF-A0A9Q3BVC1-F1
#
_cell.length_a   1.000
_cell.length_b   1.000
_cell.length_c   1.000
_cell.angle_alpha   90.00
_cell.angle_beta   90.00
_cell.angle_gamma   90.00
#
_symmetry.space_group_name_H-M   'P 1'
#
loop_
_entity.id
_entity.type
_entity.pdbx_description
1 polymer ?
#
loop_
_entity_poly.entity_id
_entity_poly.type
_entity_poly.pdbx_seq_one_letter_code
_entity_poly.pdbx_strand_id
1 'polypeptide(L)'
;MMNTIFPEELSEEWLIIYIDDIIVCSETWESHLSRLERILQNIVQVNIKISLRKCHFAYSELKALGHVVSGLSLGIDKNKVAAVLLEPIPQTKKEIQSFLGFAGYYRKHIKDFARISKSLYKLCDQQKVYEMTEEKVKAYEELKNSFANAPFLLIQDGELPFKL
;
A
#
# COMPACT_ATOMS: atom_id res chain seq x y z
N MET A 1 -4.24 12.66 14.61
CA MET A 1 -3.93 14.09 14.71
C MET A 1 -3.94 14.74 13.34
N MET A 2 -3.14 14.28 12.35
CA MET A 2 -3.23 14.79 10.97
C MET A 2 -4.57 14.48 10.26
N ASN A 3 -5.16 13.29 10.46
CA ASN A 3 -6.46 12.97 9.82
C ASN A 3 -7.62 13.88 10.29
N THR A 4 -7.47 14.54 11.43
CA THR A 4 -8.46 15.49 11.96
C THR A 4 -8.29 16.88 11.33
N ILE A 5 -7.14 17.15 10.70
CA ILE A 5 -6.79 18.44 10.10
C ILE A 5 -7.21 18.47 8.63
N PHE A 6 -7.20 17.33 7.95
CA PHE A 6 -7.56 17.21 6.53
C PHE A 6 -8.75 16.26 6.30
N PRO A 7 -9.88 16.41 7.01
CA PRO A 7 -10.97 15.44 6.93
C PRO A 7 -11.63 15.43 5.55
N GLU A 8 -11.78 16.60 4.91
CA GLU A 8 -12.40 16.73 3.60
C GLU A 8 -11.49 16.17 2.51
N GLU A 9 -10.21 16.53 2.51
CA GLU A 9 -9.24 16.06 1.52
C GLU A 9 -8.99 14.55 1.60
N LEU A 10 -9.06 13.98 2.80
CA LEU A 10 -9.04 12.52 2.99
C LEU A 10 -10.33 11.87 2.48
N SER A 11 -11.49 12.53 2.63
CA SER A 11 -12.77 12.00 2.13
C SER A 11 -12.89 12.06 0.62
N GLU A 12 -12.22 13.02 -0.02
CA GLU A 12 -12.07 13.13 -1.47
C GLU A 12 -11.01 12.17 -2.04
N GLU A 13 -10.40 11.35 -1.18
CA GLU A 13 -9.42 10.29 -1.44
C GLU A 13 -8.13 10.67 -2.17
N TRP A 14 -7.95 11.89 -2.67
CA TRP A 14 -6.71 12.30 -3.34
C TRP A 14 -5.55 12.64 -2.40
N LEU A 15 -5.79 12.68 -1.09
CA LEU A 15 -4.77 12.89 -0.06
C LEU A 15 -4.45 11.58 0.65
N ILE A 16 -3.16 11.24 0.72
CA ILE A 16 -2.68 10.11 1.54
C ILE A 16 -1.80 10.68 2.64
N ILE A 17 -2.14 10.37 3.89
CA ILE A 17 -1.35 10.75 5.06
C ILE A 17 -0.83 9.49 5.75
N TYR A 18 0.47 9.45 6.01
CA TYR A 18 1.08 8.41 6.81
C TYR A 18 2.10 9.00 7.78
N ILE A 19 1.73 9.01 9.06
CA ILE A 19 2.52 9.59 10.16
C ILE A 19 2.89 11.06 9.85
N ASP A 20 4.05 11.31 9.27
CA ASP A 20 4.58 12.63 8.95
C ASP A 20 4.57 12.95 7.44
N ASP A 21 4.29 11.96 6.59
CA ASP A 21 4.29 12.09 5.14
C ASP A 21 2.89 12.45 4.63
N ILE A 22 2.81 13.53 3.86
CA ILE A 22 1.60 13.97 3.14
C ILE A 22 1.86 13.81 1.65
N ILE A 23 1.05 12.99 0.99
CA ILE A 23 1.15 12.71 -0.45
C ILE A 23 -0.11 13.22 -1.13
N VAL A 24 0.07 14.16 -2.05
CA VAL A 24 -1.02 14.77 -2.82
C VAL A 24 -1.05 14.14 -4.21
N CYS A 25 -2.17 13.49 -4.53
CA CYS A 25 -2.39 12.80 -5.81
C CYS A 25 -3.28 13.67 -6.71
N SER A 26 -3.05 13.65 -8.03
CA SER A 26 -3.82 14.47 -8.99
C SER A 26 -3.73 13.92 -10.41
N GLU A 27 -4.73 14.18 -11.24
CA GLU A 27 -4.73 13.72 -12.64
C GLU A 27 -4.11 14.73 -13.61
N THR A 28 -4.30 16.02 -13.32
CA THR A 28 -3.82 17.13 -14.15
C THR A 28 -2.94 18.06 -13.35
N TRP A 29 -2.11 18.85 -14.04
CA TRP A 29 -1.26 19.83 -13.39
C TRP A 29 -2.07 20.93 -12.68
N GLU A 30 -3.17 21.36 -13.29
CA GLU A 30 -4.06 22.39 -12.77
C GLU A 30 -4.75 21.94 -11.48
N SER A 31 -5.26 20.70 -11.47
CA SER A 31 -5.85 20.11 -10.25
C SER A 31 -4.79 19.91 -9.16
N HIS A 32 -3.56 19.57 -9.53
CA HIS A 32 -2.45 19.42 -8.59
C HIS A 32 -2.10 20.73 -7.88
N LEU A 33 -2.01 21.84 -8.62
CA LEU A 33 -1.73 23.15 -8.03
C LEU A 33 -2.85 23.59 -7.08
N SER A 34 -4.11 23.40 -7.48
CA SER A 34 -5.28 23.71 -6.63
C SER A 34 -5.28 22.90 -5.33
N ARG A 35 -5.02 21.59 -5.42
CA ARG A 35 -4.91 20.70 -4.24
C ARG A 35 -3.74 21.08 -3.33
N LEU A 36 -2.57 21.39 -3.89
CA LEU A 36 -1.41 21.85 -3.13
C LEU A 36 -1.70 23.16 -2.39
N GLU A 37 -2.35 24.11 -3.05
CA GLU A 37 -2.74 25.38 -2.43
C GLU A 37 -3.63 25.15 -1.21
N ARG A 38 -4.69 24.34 -1.36
CA ARG A 38 -5.60 23.97 -0.26
C ARG A 38 -4.85 23.35 0.93
N ILE A 39 -3.97 22.39 0.67
CA ILE A 39 -3.18 21.74 1.72
C ILE A 39 -2.26 22.74 2.44
N LEU A 40 -1.54 23.58 1.69
CA LEU A 40 -0.61 24.55 2.27
C LEU A 40 -1.34 25.61 3.08
N GLN A 41 -2.51 26.07 2.64
CA GLN A 41 -3.35 27.00 3.40
C GLN A 41 -3.79 26.39 4.74
N ASN A 42 -4.26 25.15 4.73
CA ASN A 42 -4.66 24.45 5.96
C ASN A 42 -3.47 24.27 6.91
N ILE A 43 -2.29 23.88 6.39
CA ILE A 43 -1.07 23.73 7.18
C ILE A 43 -0.68 25.03 7.89
N VAL A 44 -0.79 26.16 7.20
CA VAL A 44 -0.53 27.49 7.79
C VAL A 44 -1.54 27.80 8.90
N GLN A 45 -2.83 27.52 8.68
CA GLN A 45 -3.89 27.77 9.67
C GLN A 45 -3.69 26.97 10.96
N VAL A 46 -3.28 25.69 10.85
CA VAL A 46 -3.04 24.83 12.00
C VAL A 46 -1.62 24.93 12.57
N ASN A 47 -0.80 25.84 12.03
CA ASN A 47 0.59 26.08 12.45
C ASN A 47 1.47 24.82 12.42
N ILE A 48 1.28 23.95 11.42
CA ILE A 48 2.18 22.82 11.14
C ILE A 48 3.40 23.34 10.39
N LYS A 49 4.59 22.85 10.76
CA LYS A 49 5.85 23.22 10.09
C LYS A 49 6.25 22.14 9.10
N ILE A 50 6.52 22.55 7.85
CA ILE A 50 7.05 21.67 6.81
C ILE A 50 8.53 21.93 6.61
N SER A 51 9.33 20.87 6.54
CA SER A 51 10.73 20.96 6.13
C SER A 51 10.83 20.97 4.61
N LEU A 52 10.92 22.16 4.00
CA LEU A 52 10.98 22.33 2.54
C LEU A 52 12.08 21.47 1.87
N ARG A 53 13.23 21.27 2.54
CA ARG A 53 14.33 20.42 2.04
C ARG A 53 13.96 18.94 1.86
N LYS A 54 12.89 18.47 2.50
CA LYS A 54 12.38 17.09 2.41
C LYS A 54 11.15 17.01 1.50
N CYS A 55 10.65 18.14 1.01
CA CYS A 55 9.51 18.17 0.10
C CYS A 55 9.96 17.84 -1.32
N HIS A 56 9.12 17.05 -1.98
CA HIS A 56 9.29 16.64 -3.35
C HIS A 56 8.01 17.03 -4.08
N PHE A 57 8.11 17.85 -5.12
CA PHE A 57 6.95 18.42 -5.82
C PHE A 57 6.90 17.98 -7.28
N ALA A 58 5.69 17.90 -7.84
CA ALA A 58 5.45 17.77 -9.28
C ALA A 58 6.09 16.55 -9.95
N TYR A 59 6.10 15.40 -9.27
CA TYR A 59 6.56 14.14 -9.85
C TYR A 59 5.41 13.46 -10.61
N SER A 60 5.71 12.93 -11.80
CA SER A 60 4.77 12.07 -12.53
C SER A 60 4.52 10.76 -11.80
N GLU A 61 5.54 10.25 -11.11
CA GLU A 61 5.45 9.07 -10.24
C GLU A 61 6.29 9.28 -8.96
N LEU A 62 5.73 8.90 -7.82
CA LEU A 62 6.38 9.00 -6.52
C LEU A 62 6.44 7.63 -5.85
N LYS A 63 7.63 7.24 -5.38
CA LYS A 63 7.79 6.08 -4.51
C LYS A 63 7.65 6.54 -3.05
N ALA A 64 6.60 6.07 -2.38
CA ALA A 64 6.36 6.40 -0.99
C ALA A 64 5.74 5.21 -0.26
N LEU A 65 6.17 4.97 0.99
CA LEU A 65 5.58 3.96 1.87
C LEU A 65 5.57 2.53 1.27
N GLY A 66 6.53 2.18 0.41
CA GLY A 66 6.55 0.87 -0.26
C GLY A 66 5.58 0.75 -1.45
N HIS A 67 4.91 1.84 -1.81
CA HIS A 67 4.02 1.94 -2.97
C HIS A 67 4.60 2.89 -4.02
N VAL A 68 4.06 2.77 -5.24
CA VAL A 68 4.27 3.72 -6.35
C VAL A 68 2.96 4.47 -6.54
N VAL A 69 2.98 5.78 -6.38
CA VAL A 69 1.86 6.68 -6.66
C VAL A 69 2.09 7.28 -8.04
N SER A 70 1.13 7.09 -8.95
CA SER A 70 1.17 7.61 -10.33
C SER A 70 -0.21 8.18 -10.66
N GLY A 71 -0.34 9.51 -10.66
CA GLY A 71 -1.63 10.18 -10.73
C GLY A 71 -2.57 9.75 -9.58
N LEU A 72 -3.77 9.25 -9.91
CA LEU A 72 -4.70 8.62 -8.96
C LEU A 72 -4.54 7.09 -8.87
N SER A 73 -3.42 6.54 -9.33
CA SER A 73 -3.15 5.10 -9.24
C SER A 73 -2.10 4.80 -8.19
N LEU A 74 -2.35 3.76 -7.39
CA LEU A 74 -1.45 3.23 -6.38
C LEU A 74 -1.00 1.82 -6.77
N GLY A 75 0.28 1.62 -6.97
CA GLY A 75 0.92 0.33 -7.26
C GLY A 75 1.82 -0.13 -6.12
N ILE A 76 2.30 -1.37 -6.21
CA ILE A 76 3.37 -1.85 -5.33
C ILE A 76 4.73 -1.46 -5.94
N ASP A 77 5.68 -1.01 -5.11
CA ASP A 77 7.07 -0.86 -5.57
C ASP A 77 7.69 -2.23 -5.82
N LYS A 78 7.87 -2.58 -7.10
CA LYS A 78 8.44 -3.87 -7.52
C LYS A 78 9.83 -4.12 -6.89
N ASN A 79 10.59 -3.08 -6.57
CA ASN A 79 11.88 -3.24 -5.89
C ASN A 79 11.72 -3.77 -4.46
N LYS A 80 10.61 -3.43 -3.78
CA LYS A 80 10.31 -3.92 -2.43
C LYS A 80 9.84 -5.36 -2.42
N VAL A 81 9.21 -5.82 -3.51
CA VAL A 81 8.72 -7.20 -3.62
C VAL A 81 9.74 -8.14 -4.25
N ALA A 82 10.74 -7.62 -4.96
CA ALA A 82 11.78 -8.43 -5.60
C ALA A 82 12.46 -9.40 -4.62
N ALA A 83 12.73 -8.96 -3.38
CA ALA A 83 13.29 -9.82 -2.34
C ALA A 83 12.37 -11.02 -2.03
N VAL A 84 11.07 -10.77 -1.85
CA VAL A 84 10.08 -11.81 -1.54
C VAL A 84 9.84 -12.76 -2.72
N LEU A 85 9.96 -12.29 -3.96
CA LEU A 85 9.89 -13.15 -5.15
C LEU A 85 11.06 -14.14 -5.22
N LEU A 86 12.23 -13.74 -4.71
CA LEU A 86 13.45 -14.55 -4.71
C LEU A 86 13.63 -15.39 -3.43
N GLU A 87 12.82 -15.15 -2.39
CA GLU A 87 12.91 -15.90 -1.15
C GLU A 87 12.58 -17.39 -1.36
N PRO A 88 13.35 -18.31 -0.74
CA PRO A 88 13.05 -19.74 -0.76
C PRO A 88 11.79 -20.04 0.08
N ILE A 89 11.25 -21.24 -0.09
CA ILE A 89 10.12 -21.73 0.71
C ILE A 89 10.50 -21.65 2.20
N PRO A 90 9.68 -21.01 3.05
CA PRO A 90 9.99 -20.85 4.45
C PRO A 90 10.05 -22.22 5.14
N GLN A 91 11.06 -22.40 5.97
CA GLN A 91 11.33 -23.63 6.72
C GLN A 91 10.94 -23.50 8.20
N THR A 92 10.63 -22.29 8.65
CA THR A 92 10.28 -22.03 10.05
C THR A 92 8.99 -21.24 10.22
N LYS A 93 8.35 -21.39 11.39
CA LYS A 93 7.18 -20.60 11.78
C LYS A 93 7.44 -19.09 11.74
N LYS A 94 8.66 -18.66 12.09
CA LYS A 94 9.04 -17.25 12.09
C LYS A 94 9.11 -16.71 10.66
N GLU A 95 9.69 -17.46 9.73
CA GLU A 95 9.78 -17.06 8.33
C GLU A 95 8.39 -16.93 7.70
N ILE A 96 7.48 -17.90 7.90
CA ILE A 96 6.13 -17.81 7.35
C ILE A 96 5.33 -16.65 7.98
N GLN A 97 5.52 -16.36 9.27
CA GLN A 97 4.90 -15.22 9.93
C GLN A 97 5.41 -13.89 9.35
N SER A 98 6.72 -13.77 9.12
CA SER A 98 7.33 -12.61 8.47
C SER A 98 6.78 -12.39 7.07
N PHE A 99 6.75 -13.46 6.26
CA PHE A 99 6.17 -13.44 4.91
C PHE A 99 4.69 -13.03 4.93
N LEU A 100 3.87 -13.62 5.80
CA LEU A 100 2.46 -13.29 5.90
C LEU A 100 2.22 -11.87 6.42
N GLY A 101 3.10 -11.33 7.27
CA GLY A 101 3.09 -9.93 7.67
C GLY A 101 3.32 -9.00 6.47
N PHE A 102 4.36 -9.29 5.67
CA PHE A 102 4.63 -8.58 4.43
C PHE A 102 3.47 -8.68 3.44
N ALA A 103 2.95 -9.89 3.21
CA ALA A 103 1.85 -10.11 2.28
C ALA A 103 0.54 -9.47 2.75
N GLY A 104 0.32 -9.44 4.07
CA GLY A 104 -0.78 -8.73 4.69
C GLY A 104 -0.74 -7.22 4.44
N TYR A 105 0.45 -6.62 4.36
CA TYR A 105 0.60 -5.19 4.04
C TYR A 105 0.06 -4.87 2.63
N TYR A 106 0.38 -5.69 1.64
CA TYR A 106 -0.05 -5.50 0.25
C TYR A 106 -1.36 -6.22 -0.14
N ARG A 107 -2.09 -6.77 0.83
CA ARG A 107 -3.28 -7.61 0.59
C ARG A 107 -4.33 -6.98 -0.34
N LYS A 108 -4.43 -5.64 -0.39
CA LYS A 108 -5.38 -4.92 -1.26
C LYS A 108 -5.11 -5.16 -2.75
N HIS A 109 -3.86 -5.41 -3.12
CA HIS A 109 -3.45 -5.67 -4.51
C HIS A 109 -3.57 -7.15 -4.87
N ILE A 110 -3.90 -8.03 -3.93
CA ILE A 110 -3.92 -9.48 -4.11
C ILE A 110 -5.37 -9.94 -4.11
N LYS A 111 -5.87 -10.34 -5.28
CA LYS A 111 -7.19 -10.95 -5.40
C LYS A 111 -7.26 -12.23 -4.57
N ASP A 112 -8.37 -12.42 -3.86
CA ASP A 112 -8.63 -13.59 -3.02
C ASP A 112 -7.56 -13.86 -1.94
N PHE A 113 -6.85 -12.83 -1.47
CA PHE A 113 -5.79 -12.96 -0.46
C PHE A 113 -6.19 -13.85 0.73
N ALA A 114 -7.40 -13.65 1.25
CA ALA A 114 -7.91 -14.42 2.38
C ALA A 114 -8.08 -15.91 2.06
N ARG A 115 -8.50 -16.27 0.84
CA ARG A 115 -8.63 -17.66 0.39
C ARG A 115 -7.26 -18.32 0.32
N ILE A 116 -6.29 -17.65 -0.30
CA ILE A 116 -4.95 -18.20 -0.56
C ILE A 116 -4.15 -18.32 0.74
N SER A 117 -4.14 -17.28 1.56
CA SER A 117 -3.37 -17.23 2.83
C SER A 117 -3.94 -18.12 3.94
N LYS A 118 -5.18 -18.60 3.81
CA LYS A 118 -5.87 -19.38 4.87
C LYS A 118 -5.08 -20.61 5.33
N SER A 119 -4.51 -21.37 4.39
CA SER A 119 -3.73 -22.57 4.72
C SER A 119 -2.39 -22.22 5.36
N LEU A 120 -1.80 -21.08 4.96
CA LEU A 120 -0.53 -20.58 5.50
C LEU A 120 -0.67 -20.03 6.92
N TYR A 121 -1.76 -19.31 7.24
CA TYR A 121 -2.00 -18.85 8.61
C TYR A 121 -2.12 -20.00 9.62
N LYS A 122 -2.52 -21.20 9.18
CA LYS A 122 -2.52 -22.40 10.05
C LYS A 122 -1.10 -22.82 10.47
N LEU A 123 -0.06 -22.47 9.71
CA LEU A 123 1.34 -22.73 10.06
C LEU A 123 1.86 -21.82 11.16
N CYS A 124 1.21 -20.68 11.39
CA CYS A 124 1.58 -19.75 12.44
C CYS A 124 1.15 -20.21 13.84
N ASP A 125 0.31 -21.24 13.93
CA ASP A 125 -0.18 -21.81 15.17
C ASP A 125 0.97 -22.44 15.97
N GLN A 126 1.19 -21.96 17.20
CA GLN A 126 2.29 -22.41 18.06
C GLN A 126 2.14 -23.89 18.46
N GLN A 127 0.90 -24.39 18.56
CA GLN A 127 0.62 -25.75 19.05
C GLN A 127 0.75 -26.83 17.96
N LYS A 128 0.79 -26.44 16.68
CA LYS A 128 0.85 -27.38 15.55
C LYS A 128 2.28 -27.61 15.06
N VAL A 129 2.55 -28.80 14.55
CA VAL A 129 3.82 -29.09 13.85
C VAL A 129 3.91 -28.22 12.60
N TYR A 130 5.08 -27.63 12.37
CA TYR A 130 5.33 -26.91 11.13
C TYR A 130 5.57 -27.90 10.00
N GLU A 131 4.67 -27.94 9.04
CA GLU A 131 4.76 -28.87 7.91
C GLU A 131 4.28 -28.21 6.62
N MET A 132 5.21 -28.02 5.69
CA MET A 132 4.92 -27.46 4.38
C MET A 132 4.45 -28.56 3.42
N THR A 133 3.17 -28.93 3.55
CA THR A 133 2.51 -29.87 2.63
C THR A 133 2.37 -29.28 1.24
N GLU A 134 2.15 -30.12 0.21
CA GLU A 134 2.00 -29.67 -1.19
C GLU A 134 0.94 -28.56 -1.36
N GLU A 135 -0.18 -28.65 -0.63
CA GLU A 135 -1.23 -27.62 -0.62
C GLU A 135 -0.68 -26.26 -0.16
N LYS A 136 0.16 -26.25 0.89
CA LYS A 136 0.73 -25.02 1.45
C LYS A 136 1.83 -24.46 0.57
N VAL A 137 2.65 -25.31 -0.05
CA VAL A 137 3.62 -24.89 -1.07
C VAL A 137 2.89 -24.20 -2.24
N LYS A 138 1.82 -24.82 -2.75
CA LYS A 138 1.01 -24.22 -3.82
C LYS A 138 0.44 -22.86 -3.42
N ALA A 139 -0.11 -22.74 -2.21
CA ALA A 139 -0.63 -21.47 -1.72
C ALA A 139 0.47 -20.39 -1.54
N TYR A 140 1.66 -20.78 -1.11
CA TYR A 140 2.82 -19.88 -1.00
C TYR A 140 3.26 -19.36 -2.37
N GLU A 141 3.38 -20.25 -3.36
CA GLU A 141 3.73 -19.87 -4.74
C GLU A 141 2.63 -19.05 -5.42
N GLU A 142 1.35 -19.36 -5.18
CA GLU A 142 0.21 -18.56 -5.67
C GLU A 142 0.27 -17.12 -5.12
N LEU A 143 0.60 -16.96 -3.84
CA LEU A 143 0.82 -15.63 -3.24
C LEU A 143 2.02 -14.91 -3.84
N LYS A 144 3.17 -15.59 -4.01
CA LYS A 144 4.35 -15.01 -4.67
C LYS A 144 4.02 -14.50 -6.08
N ASN A 145 3.37 -15.33 -6.88
CA ASN A 145 2.95 -14.98 -8.24
C ASN A 145 1.95 -13.83 -8.27
N SER A 146 1.11 -13.70 -7.24
CA SER A 146 0.16 -12.58 -7.13
C SER A 146 0.85 -11.23 -6.98
N PHE A 147 2.01 -11.17 -6.31
CA PHE A 147 2.77 -9.92 -6.23
C PHE A 147 3.41 -9.52 -7.56
N ALA A 148 3.86 -10.48 -8.36
CA ALA A 148 4.44 -10.21 -9.67
C ALA A 148 3.42 -9.59 -10.64
N ASN A 149 2.15 -9.98 -10.50
CA ASN A 149 1.02 -9.54 -11.33
C ASN A 149 0.09 -8.55 -10.61
N ALA A 150 0.55 -7.95 -9.51
CA ALA A 150 -0.26 -7.03 -8.72
C ALA A 150 -0.65 -5.81 -9.56
N PRO A 151 -1.95 -5.51 -9.72
CA PRO A 151 -2.40 -4.35 -10.46
C PRO A 151 -2.15 -3.05 -9.68
N PHE A 152 -2.10 -1.95 -10.42
CA PHE A 152 -2.35 -0.64 -9.85
C PHE A 152 -3.82 -0.57 -9.42
N LEU A 153 -4.06 -0.04 -8.23
CA LEU A 153 -5.38 0.25 -7.71
C LEU A 153 -5.68 1.73 -7.95
N LEU A 154 -6.86 2.02 -8.46
CA LEU A 154 -7.34 3.40 -8.49
C LEU A 154 -7.67 3.83 -7.06
N ILE A 155 -7.14 4.99 -6.69
CA ILE A 155 -7.63 5.80 -5.59
C ILE A 155 -9.06 6.20 -5.97
N GLN A 156 -10.04 6.06 -5.07
CA GLN A 156 -11.44 6.19 -5.49
C GLN A 156 -11.66 7.61 -5.98
N ASP A 157 -12.38 7.71 -7.08
CA ASP A 157 -12.94 8.96 -7.54
C ASP A 157 -14.37 9.04 -7.01
N GLY A 158 -14.65 10.07 -6.21
CA GLY A 158 -15.98 10.31 -5.65
C GLY A 158 -17.07 10.53 -6.71
N GLU A 159 -16.69 10.79 -7.95
CA GLU A 159 -17.62 10.95 -9.08
C GLU A 159 -17.98 9.62 -9.78
N LEU A 160 -17.25 8.54 -9.53
CA LEU A 160 -17.46 7.25 -10.19
C LEU A 160 -18.32 6.30 -9.34
N PRO A 161 -19.29 5.59 -9.95
CA PRO A 161 -20.13 4.64 -9.22
C PRO A 161 -19.34 3.38 -8.83
N PHE A 162 -19.56 2.91 -7.59
CA PHE A 162 -19.02 1.64 -7.12
C PHE A 162 -19.81 0.47 -7.70
N LYS A 163 -19.09 -0.57 -8.12
CA LYS A 163 -19.66 -1.88 -8.42
C LYS A 163 -19.28 -2.84 -7.30
N LEU A 164 -20.27 -3.21 -6.49
CA LEU A 164 -20.16 -4.22 -5.44
C LEU A 164 -20.22 -5.63 -6.03
#